data_AF-A0A5U3IWV7-F1
#
_entry.id   AF-A0A5U3IWV7-F1
#
_cell.length_a   1.000
_cell.length_b   1.000
_cell.length_c   1.000
_cell.angle_alpha   90.00
_cell.angle_beta   90.00
_cell.angle_gamma   90.00
#
_symmetry.space_group_name_H-M   'P 1'
#
loop_
_entity.id
_entity.type
_entity.pdbx_description
1 polymer ?
#
loop_
_entity_poly.entity_id
_entity_poly.type
_entity_poly.pdbx_seq_one_letter_code
_entity_poly.pdbx_strand_id
1 'polypeptide(L)'
;MKRIDIHVEGLSAEARTNLAQSVYSALVSTGIRAVNRLALWCSVAFLIVCAVSWVLFKTGVTRDSTDGSSPSNLILYTDAATGCQYLGNGNGLTPRMDAQGYQMCSKENGDNQ
;
A
#
# COMPACT_ATOMS: atom_id res chain seq x y z
N MET A 1 33.70 -30.79 -62.83
CA MET A 1 33.02 -30.03 -61.76
C MET A 1 33.06 -30.86 -60.49
N LYS A 2 33.71 -30.36 -59.43
CA LYS A 2 33.89 -31.08 -58.16
C LYS A 2 32.70 -30.74 -57.26
N ARG A 3 31.81 -31.70 -57.02
CA ARG A 3 30.66 -31.54 -56.11
C ARG A 3 31.20 -31.60 -54.68
N ILE A 4 31.00 -30.53 -53.90
CA ILE A 4 31.36 -30.50 -52.49
C ILE A 4 30.11 -30.91 -51.73
N ASP A 5 30.04 -32.18 -51.35
CA ASP A 5 28.98 -32.67 -50.48
C ASP A 5 29.34 -32.27 -49.05
N ILE A 6 28.72 -31.18 -48.57
CA ILE A 6 28.85 -30.71 -47.19
C ILE A 6 27.99 -31.64 -46.33
N HIS A 7 28.64 -32.61 -45.70
CA HIS A 7 28.00 -33.43 -44.69
C HIS A 7 27.93 -32.61 -43.39
N VAL A 8 26.75 -32.11 -43.04
CA VAL A 8 26.53 -31.42 -41.78
C VAL A 8 26.51 -32.49 -40.69
N GLU A 9 27.67 -32.76 -40.09
CA GLU A 9 27.74 -33.50 -38.83
C GLU A 9 26.87 -32.78 -37.80
N GLY A 10 26.01 -33.53 -37.10
CA GLY A 10 25.10 -32.96 -36.11
C GLY A 10 25.87 -32.12 -35.09
N LEU A 11 25.33 -30.94 -34.76
CA LEU A 11 25.92 -29.97 -33.82
C LEU A 11 26.55 -30.68 -32.60
N SER A 12 27.83 -30.42 -32.33
CA SER A 12 28.54 -30.96 -31.16
C SER A 12 27.81 -30.54 -29.87
N ALA A 13 27.93 -31.34 -28.80
CA ALA A 13 27.25 -31.07 -27.53
C ALA A 13 27.58 -29.66 -26.98
N GLU A 14 28.83 -29.22 -27.15
CA GLU A 14 29.31 -27.90 -26.74
C GLU A 14 28.71 -26.75 -27.57
N ALA A 15 28.47 -26.96 -28.87
CA ALA A 15 27.84 -25.95 -29.71
C ALA A 15 26.37 -25.73 -29.28
N ARG A 16 25.68 -26.78 -28.83
CA ARG A 16 24.29 -26.70 -28.36
C ARG A 16 24.18 -25.98 -27.02
N THR A 17 25.10 -26.23 -26.09
CA THR A 17 25.10 -25.58 -24.77
C THR A 17 25.42 -24.09 -24.89
N ASN A 18 26.40 -23.72 -25.71
CA ASN A 18 26.73 -22.31 -25.98
C ASN A 18 25.58 -21.57 -26.69
N LEU A 19 24.89 -22.23 -27.63
CA LEU A 19 23.71 -21.66 -28.27
C LEU A 19 22.58 -21.46 -27.25
N ALA A 20 22.30 -22.46 -26.41
CA ALA A 20 21.29 -22.34 -25.37
C ALA A 20 21.59 -21.19 -24.41
N GLN A 21 22.82 -21.10 -23.91
CA GLN A 21 23.23 -20.06 -22.96
C GLN A 21 23.16 -18.63 -23.54
N SER A 22 23.50 -18.46 -24.83
CA SER A 22 23.36 -17.16 -25.50
C SER A 22 21.89 -16.76 -25.69
N VAL A 23 21.01 -17.71 -26.02
CA VAL A 23 19.56 -17.47 -26.11
C VAL A 23 18.96 -17.14 -24.74
N TYR A 24 19.33 -17.87 -23.68
CA TYR A 24 18.86 -17.61 -22.32
C TYR A 24 19.28 -16.22 -21.82
N SER A 25 20.54 -15.84 -21.98
CA SER A 25 21.02 -14.52 -21.53
C SER A 25 20.39 -13.36 -22.31
N ALA A 26 20.12 -13.53 -23.61
CA ALA A 26 19.40 -12.56 -24.41
C ALA A 26 17.94 -12.37 -23.94
N LEU A 27 17.25 -13.47 -23.63
CA LEU A 27 15.89 -13.45 -23.07
C LEU A 27 15.86 -12.79 -21.69
N VAL A 28 16.76 -13.21 -20.79
CA VAL A 28 16.84 -12.70 -19.42
C VAL A 28 17.17 -11.20 -19.41
N SER A 29 18.13 -10.75 -20.22
CA SER A 29 18.52 -9.33 -20.27
C SER A 29 17.39 -8.44 -20.80
N THR A 30 16.60 -8.92 -21.76
CA THR A 30 15.42 -8.21 -22.27
C THR A 30 14.30 -8.18 -21.23
N GLY A 31 14.07 -9.30 -20.54
CA GLY A 31 13.11 -9.41 -19.45
C GLY A 31 13.40 -8.47 -18.29
N ILE A 32 14.66 -8.42 -17.83
CA ILE A 32 15.08 -7.53 -16.72
C ILE A 32 14.83 -6.06 -17.08
N ARG A 33 15.10 -5.64 -18.32
CA ARG A 33 14.82 -4.27 -18.77
C ARG A 33 13.33 -3.94 -18.75
N ALA A 34 12.48 -4.88 -19.15
CA ALA A 34 11.03 -4.69 -19.12
C ALA A 34 10.50 -4.61 -17.68
N VAL A 35 10.96 -5.51 -16.80
CA VAL A 35 10.59 -5.52 -15.38
C VAL A 35 11.03 -4.23 -14.69
N ASN A 36 12.26 -3.75 -14.92
CA ASN A 36 12.74 -2.51 -14.33
C ASN A 36 11.93 -1.30 -14.78
N ARG A 37 11.53 -1.25 -16.06
CA ARG A 37 10.65 -0.19 -16.56
C ARG A 37 9.28 -0.24 -15.91
N LEU A 38 8.68 -1.43 -15.82
CA LEU A 38 7.39 -1.62 -15.16
C LEU A 38 7.45 -1.21 -13.69
N ALA A 39 8.47 -1.68 -12.97
CA ALA A 39 8.69 -1.33 -11.57
C ALA A 39 8.82 0.18 -11.38
N LEU A 40 9.60 0.87 -12.24
CA LEU A 40 9.73 2.31 -12.21
C LEU A 40 8.39 3.01 -12.43
N TRP A 41 7.60 2.58 -13.41
CA TRP A 41 6.27 3.15 -13.64
C TRP A 41 5.32 2.93 -12.46
N CYS A 42 5.33 1.74 -11.85
CA CYS A 42 4.56 1.46 -10.64
C CYS A 42 4.99 2.36 -9.48
N SER A 43 6.29 2.55 -9.26
CA SER A 43 6.81 3.45 -8.23
C SER A 43 6.41 4.91 -8.50
N VAL A 44 6.52 5.38 -9.73
CA VAL A 44 6.09 6.75 -10.11
C VAL A 44 4.58 6.92 -9.90
N ALA A 45 3.76 5.96 -10.33
CA ALA A 45 2.32 6.00 -10.13
C ALA A 45 1.96 6.06 -8.64
N PHE A 46 2.62 5.26 -7.80
CA PHE A 46 2.43 5.28 -6.36
C PHE A 46 2.74 6.66 -5.76
N LEU A 47 3.88 7.25 -6.14
CA LEU A 47 4.25 8.60 -5.68
C LEU A 47 3.24 9.66 -6.12
N ILE A 48 2.73 9.57 -7.35
CA ILE A 48 1.68 10.47 -7.86
C ILE A 48 0.41 10.35 -7.00
N VAL A 49 -0.05 9.12 -6.71
CA VAL A 49 -1.23 8.90 -5.86
C VAL A 49 -1.03 9.49 -4.47
N CYS A 50 0.12 9.26 -3.83
CA CYS A 50 0.42 9.84 -2.52
C CYS A 50 0.44 11.38 -2.58
N ALA A 51 1.05 11.97 -3.60
CA ALA A 51 1.12 13.42 -3.76
C ALA A 51 -0.27 14.03 -3.99
N VAL A 52 -1.09 13.44 -4.85
CA VAL A 52 -2.47 13.91 -5.09
C VAL A 52 -3.31 13.82 -3.82
N SER A 53 -3.26 12.70 -3.09
CA SER A 53 -3.97 12.54 -1.81
C SER A 53 -3.54 13.58 -0.78
N TRP A 54 -2.24 13.85 -0.67
CA TRP A 54 -1.71 14.89 0.20
C TRP A 54 -2.23 16.28 -0.18
N VAL A 55 -2.20 16.62 -1.48
CA VAL A 55 -2.71 17.91 -1.98
C VAL A 55 -4.19 18.05 -1.67
N LEU A 56 -5.02 17.06 -1.99
CA LEU A 56 -6.47 17.08 -1.73
C LEU A 56 -6.79 17.29 -0.25
N PHE A 57 -6.04 16.62 0.64
CA PHE A 57 -6.16 16.80 2.08
C PHE A 57 -5.78 18.22 2.51
N LYS A 58 -4.67 18.76 1.98
CA LYS A 58 -4.19 20.11 2.31
C LYS A 58 -5.09 21.22 1.77
N THR A 59 -5.70 21.04 0.60
CA THR A 59 -6.64 21.99 0.01
C THR A 59 -8.04 21.87 0.60
N GLY A 60 -8.29 20.88 1.46
CA GLY A 60 -9.59 20.69 2.12
C GLY A 60 -10.72 20.33 1.17
N VAL A 61 -10.42 19.78 -0.02
CA VAL A 61 -11.44 19.40 -1.02
C VAL A 61 -12.40 18.35 -0.46
N THR A 62 -11.93 17.53 0.48
CA THR A 62 -12.73 16.51 1.16
C THR A 62 -13.31 16.98 2.50
N ARG A 63 -13.08 18.22 2.91
CA ARG A 63 -13.65 18.77 4.16
C ARG A 63 -15.03 19.33 3.86
N ASP A 64 -15.99 19.06 4.72
CA ASP A 64 -17.31 19.67 4.63
C ASP A 64 -17.45 20.89 5.57
N SER A 65 -18.61 21.54 5.56
CA SER A 65 -18.87 22.72 6.40
C SER A 65 -18.93 22.41 7.90
N THR A 66 -18.93 21.13 8.31
CA THR A 66 -18.91 20.69 9.70
C THR A 66 -17.49 20.43 10.21
N ASP A 67 -16.53 20.20 9.31
CA ASP A 67 -15.12 20.03 9.62
C ASP A 67 -14.45 21.38 9.93
N GLY A 68 -14.31 21.70 11.22
CA GLY A 68 -13.57 22.90 11.68
C GLY A 68 -12.13 22.99 11.13
N SER A 69 -11.52 24.17 11.14
CA SER A 69 -10.21 24.43 10.50
C SER A 69 -9.00 23.78 11.19
N SER A 70 -9.17 23.28 12.42
CA SER A 70 -8.12 22.64 13.22
C SER A 70 -8.64 21.34 13.83
N PRO A 71 -7.76 20.37 14.13
CA PRO A 71 -8.13 19.21 14.95
C PRO A 71 -8.76 19.69 16.26
N SER A 72 -9.81 19.00 16.70
CA SER A 72 -10.57 19.38 17.89
C SER A 72 -9.82 19.18 19.22
N ASN A 73 -8.60 18.64 19.18
CA ASN A 73 -7.74 18.35 20.35
C ASN A 73 -8.48 17.57 21.46
N LEU A 74 -9.42 16.72 21.05
CA LEU A 74 -10.21 15.91 21.96
C LEU A 74 -9.39 14.70 22.42
N ILE A 75 -9.23 14.57 23.73
CA ILE A 75 -8.54 13.49 24.44
C ILE A 75 -9.60 12.57 25.05
N LEU A 76 -9.34 11.27 25.02
CA LEU A 76 -10.18 10.27 25.68
C LEU A 76 -9.82 10.20 27.17
N TYR A 77 -10.81 10.38 28.02
CA TYR A 77 -10.72 10.21 29.46
C TYR A 77 -11.61 9.04 29.90
N THR A 78 -11.10 8.21 30.80
CA THR A 78 -11.89 7.14 31.42
C THR A 78 -11.95 7.42 32.92
N ASP A 79 -13.17 7.55 33.44
CA ASP A 79 -13.36 7.66 34.89
C ASP A 79 -13.07 6.30 35.54
N ALA A 80 -12.12 6.28 36.48
CA ALA A 80 -11.73 5.07 37.19
C ALA A 80 -12.82 4.54 38.12
N ALA A 81 -13.71 5.40 38.65
CA ALA A 81 -14.77 4.97 39.57
C ALA A 81 -15.90 4.25 38.83
N THR A 82 -16.41 4.88 37.77
CA THR A 82 -17.53 4.36 36.98
C THR A 82 -17.09 3.45 35.83
N GLY A 83 -15.88 3.62 35.31
CA GLY A 83 -15.41 3.00 34.08
C GLY A 83 -15.92 3.70 32.82
N CYS A 84 -16.60 4.84 32.94
CA CYS A 84 -17.22 5.52 31.82
C CYS A 84 -16.22 6.37 31.02
N GLN A 85 -16.39 6.39 29.70
CA GLN A 85 -15.57 7.17 28.78
C GLN A 85 -16.17 8.55 28.51
N TYR A 86 -15.27 9.52 28.42
CA TYR A 86 -15.54 10.92 28.13
C TYR A 86 -14.54 11.42 27.10
N LEU A 87 -14.97 12.38 26.29
CA LEU A 87 -14.12 13.11 25.36
C LEU A 87 -13.98 14.55 25.86
N GLY A 88 -12.78 15.12 25.86
CA GLY A 88 -12.60 16.49 26.31
C GLY A 88 -11.27 17.12 25.91
N ASN A 89 -11.14 18.42 26.15
CA ASN A 89 -9.92 19.20 25.86
C ASN A 89 -9.66 20.21 27.00
N GLY A 90 -9.74 19.75 28.26
CA GLY A 90 -9.46 20.56 29.47
C GLY A 90 -10.58 21.51 29.92
N ASN A 91 -11.41 22.03 29.00
CA ASN A 91 -12.47 23.00 29.32
C ASN A 91 -13.86 22.37 29.52
N GLY A 92 -14.00 21.08 29.26
CA GLY A 92 -15.26 20.34 29.37
C GLY A 92 -15.07 18.88 29.02
N LEU A 93 -15.89 18.03 29.66
CA LEU A 93 -15.99 16.60 29.38
C LEU A 93 -17.37 16.33 28.78
N THR A 94 -17.40 15.64 27.64
CA THR A 94 -18.62 15.18 26.99
C THR A 94 -18.68 13.65 27.05
N PRO A 95 -19.78 13.06 27.54
CA PRO A 95 -19.95 11.61 27.55
C PRO A 95 -19.80 11.02 26.14
N ARG A 96 -19.04 9.92 26.02
CA ARG A 96 -19.00 9.16 24.76
C ARG A 96 -20.17 8.19 24.72
N MET A 97 -20.98 8.27 23.67
CA MET A 97 -22.13 7.37 23.49
C MET A 97 -21.81 6.21 22.55
N ASP A 98 -22.47 5.08 22.75
CA ASP A 98 -22.53 3.96 21.81
C ASP A 98 -23.55 4.21 20.68
N ALA A 99 -23.75 3.21 19.81
CA ALA A 99 -24.70 3.34 18.70
C ALA A 99 -26.17 3.40 19.15
N GLN A 100 -26.46 3.01 20.40
CA GLN A 100 -27.79 3.01 21.00
C GLN A 100 -28.05 4.26 21.84
N GLY A 101 -27.05 5.15 21.98
CA GLY A 101 -27.15 6.39 22.76
C GLY A 101 -26.83 6.23 24.24
N TYR A 102 -26.31 5.07 24.67
CA TYR A 102 -25.85 4.86 26.04
C TYR A 102 -24.41 5.30 26.21
N GLN A 103 -24.07 5.77 27.41
CA GLN A 103 -22.71 6.12 27.71
C GLN A 103 -21.82 4.88 27.72
N MET A 104 -20.70 4.93 26.99
CA MET A 104 -19.75 3.84 26.94
C MET A 104 -19.02 3.70 28.27
N CYS A 105 -19.33 2.65 29.03
CA CYS A 105 -18.66 2.32 30.28
C CYS A 105 -18.04 0.92 30.22
N SER A 106 -16.79 0.80 30.69
CA SER A 106 -16.02 -0.45 30.68
C SER A 106 -16.65 -1.59 31.49
N LYS A 107 -17.64 -1.30 32.34
CA LYS A 107 -18.37 -2.31 33.13
C LYS A 107 -19.57 -2.94 32.40
N GLU A 108 -19.96 -2.43 31.22
CA GLU A 108 -21.05 -3.01 30.40
C GLU A 108 -20.62 -3.44 28.99
N ASN A 109 -19.40 -3.16 28.55
CA ASN A 109 -18.85 -3.75 27.31
C ASN A 109 -18.18 -5.11 27.57
N GLY A 110 -18.83 -5.91 28.42
CA GLY A 110 -18.35 -7.18 28.93
C GLY A 110 -19.29 -8.36 28.67
N ASP A 111 -20.21 -8.28 27.71
CA ASP A 111 -20.92 -9.44 27.18
C ASP A 111 -21.27 -9.21 25.70
N ASN A 112 -20.31 -9.48 24.82
CA ASN A 112 -20.59 -10.24 23.61
C ASN A 112 -19.39 -11.14 23.34
N GLN A 113 -19.64 -12.40 23.65
CA GLN A 113 -19.00 -13.60 23.16
C GLN A 113 -18.70 -13.54 21.65
#